data_AF-A0A0B1TAT3-F1
#
_entry.id   AF-A0A0B1TAT3-F1
#
_cell.length_a   1.000
_cell.length_b   1.000
_cell.length_c   1.000
_cell.angle_alpha   90.00
_cell.angle_beta   90.00
_cell.angle_gamma   90.00
#
_symmetry.space_group_name_H-M   'P 1'
#
loop_
_entity.id
_entity.type
_entity.pdbx_description
1 polymer ?
#
loop_
_entity_poly.entity_id
_entity_poly.type
_entity_poly.pdbx_seq_one_letter_code
_entity_poly.pdbx_strand_id
1 'polypeptide(L)'
;LLDKAVCGPAFEKNYAETASLIGRRAAKRLRKIEREKTKGRNWFDLPATELTEEAKADLELLQMRSAIDPLAFYRRADREVLPKYFQIGHVVDAPEDYYSSRLTKKEGKRRC
;
A
#
# COMPACT_ATOMS: atom_id res chain seq x y z
N LEU A 1 -30.31 43.71 -21.25
CA LEU A 1 -29.85 44.10 -19.88
C LEU A 1 -29.18 42.96 -19.12
N LEU A 2 -29.44 41.69 -19.46
CA LEU A 2 -28.83 40.52 -18.80
C LEU A 2 -27.42 40.16 -19.35
N ASP A 3 -27.06 40.57 -20.56
CA ASP A 3 -25.75 40.20 -21.19
C ASP A 3 -24.53 40.91 -20.60
N LYS A 4 -24.72 41.88 -19.69
CA LYS A 4 -23.63 42.58 -18.98
C LYS A 4 -23.43 42.09 -17.54
N ALA A 5 -24.12 41.04 -17.13
CA ALA A 5 -23.98 40.49 -15.79
C ALA A 5 -22.59 39.84 -15.62
N VAL A 6 -21.89 40.19 -14.54
CA VAL A 6 -20.56 39.66 -14.18
C VAL A 6 -20.57 38.13 -14.01
N CYS A 7 -21.74 37.53 -13.76
CA CYS A 7 -21.93 36.09 -13.53
C CYS A 7 -22.53 35.33 -14.73
N GLY A 8 -22.11 35.64 -15.97
CA GLY A 8 -22.57 34.92 -17.17
C GLY A 8 -21.93 33.53 -17.36
N PRO A 9 -22.32 32.75 -18.38
CA PRO A 9 -21.75 31.41 -18.65
C PRO A 9 -20.23 31.43 -18.94
N ALA A 10 -19.70 32.59 -19.36
CA ALA A 10 -18.25 32.81 -19.49
C ALA A 10 -17.52 32.97 -18.14
N PHE A 11 -18.22 33.46 -17.10
CA PHE A 11 -17.69 33.56 -15.73
C PHE A 11 -17.60 32.16 -15.09
N GLU A 12 -18.62 31.33 -15.29
CA GLU A 12 -18.61 29.94 -14.81
C GLU A 12 -17.49 29.12 -15.45
N LYS A 13 -17.27 29.23 -16.77
CA LYS A 13 -16.17 28.51 -17.45
C LYS A 13 -14.77 28.89 -16.95
N ASN A 14 -14.53 30.16 -16.60
CA ASN A 14 -13.21 30.62 -16.16
C ASN A 14 -12.96 30.43 -14.65
N TYR A 15 -13.99 30.54 -13.81
CA TYR A 15 -13.82 30.46 -12.34
C TYR A 15 -14.24 29.12 -11.74
N ALA A 16 -15.10 28.31 -12.38
CA ALA A 16 -15.49 27.00 -11.85
C ALA A 16 -14.31 26.02 -11.79
N GLU A 17 -13.32 26.15 -12.66
CA GLU A 17 -12.09 25.35 -12.61
C GLU A 17 -11.15 25.77 -11.46
N THR A 18 -11.20 27.04 -11.05
CA THR A 18 -10.31 27.61 -10.02
C THR A 18 -10.91 27.59 -8.61
N ALA A 19 -12.25 27.55 -8.50
CA ALA A 19 -12.93 27.45 -7.23
C ALA A 19 -13.02 25.98 -6.80
N SER A 20 -12.04 25.51 -6.01
CA SER A 20 -12.25 24.33 -5.18
C SER A 20 -13.45 24.61 -4.26
N LEU A 21 -14.64 24.15 -4.65
CA LEU A 21 -15.89 24.20 -3.86
C LEU A 21 -15.77 23.47 -2.51
N ILE A 22 -14.63 22.81 -2.29
CA ILE A 22 -14.29 22.08 -1.08
C ILE A 22 -13.78 23.06 -0.02
N GLY A 23 -14.54 23.21 1.07
CA GLY A 23 -14.10 23.99 2.22
C GLY A 23 -12.75 23.50 2.77
N ARG A 24 -11.94 24.41 3.32
CA ARG A 24 -10.56 24.14 3.82
C ARG A 24 -10.45 22.87 4.68
N ARG A 25 -11.45 22.60 5.53
CA ARG A 25 -11.51 21.40 6.39
C ARG A 25 -11.68 20.11 5.59
N ALA A 26 -12.57 20.11 4.59
CA ALA A 26 -12.80 18.96 3.72
C ALA A 26 -11.56 18.70 2.84
N ALA A 27 -10.91 19.75 2.31
CA ALA A 27 -9.67 19.61 1.56
C ALA A 27 -8.52 19.02 2.42
N LYS A 28 -8.41 19.44 3.69
CA LYS A 28 -7.45 18.85 4.64
C LYS A 28 -7.75 17.37 4.93
N ARG A 29 -9.02 16.99 5.01
CA ARG A 29 -9.44 15.59 5.20
C ARG A 29 -9.09 14.72 3.99
N LEU A 30 -9.38 15.19 2.78
CA LEU A 30 -9.03 14.48 1.54
C LEU A 30 -7.52 14.26 1.43
N ARG A 31 -6.70 15.29 1.68
CA ARG A 31 -5.24 15.16 1.71
C ARG A 31 -4.75 14.18 2.77
N LYS A 32 -5.45 14.06 3.90
CA LYS A 32 -5.11 13.08 4.95
C LYS A 32 -5.42 11.66 4.46
N ILE A 33 -6.58 11.44 3.85
CA ILE A 33 -6.96 10.15 3.26
C ILE A 33 -5.97 9.74 2.18
N GLU A 34 -5.58 10.65 1.28
CA GLU A 34 -4.57 10.39 0.25
C GLU A 34 -3.23 9.98 0.85
N ARG A 35 -2.78 10.64 1.92
CA ARG A 35 -1.55 10.27 2.63
C ARG A 35 -1.66 8.97 3.41
N GLU A 36 -2.86 8.55 3.82
CA GLU A 36 -3.04 7.30 4.55
C GLU A 36 -3.07 6.07 3.64
N LYS A 37 -3.23 6.29 2.32
CA LYS A 37 -3.16 5.23 1.30
C LYS A 37 -1.73 4.73 1.08
N THR A 38 -0.72 5.58 1.27
CA THR A 38 0.68 5.22 1.06
C THR A 38 1.51 5.56 2.29
N LYS A 39 2.62 4.85 2.50
CA LYS A 39 3.57 5.18 3.58
C LYS A 39 4.36 6.47 3.30
N GLY A 40 4.15 7.06 2.12
CA GLY A 40 4.70 8.32 1.65
C GLY A 40 6.01 8.16 0.87
N ARG A 41 6.48 9.28 0.30
CA ARG A 41 7.66 9.33 -0.59
C ARG A 41 8.96 8.84 0.04
N ASN A 42 9.12 9.01 1.35
CA ASN A 42 10.31 8.53 2.08
C ASN A 42 10.41 6.99 2.07
N TRP A 43 9.30 6.30 1.76
CA TRP A 43 9.22 4.86 1.67
C TRP A 43 8.61 4.43 0.32
N PHE A 44 9.09 5.05 -0.75
CA PHE A 44 8.75 4.74 -2.16
C PHE A 44 7.24 4.56 -2.40
N ASP A 45 6.42 5.32 -1.70
CA ASP A 45 4.95 5.28 -1.80
C ASP A 45 4.35 3.87 -1.63
N LEU A 46 4.91 3.08 -0.70
CA LEU A 46 4.40 1.74 -0.37
C LEU A 46 2.89 1.79 -0.05
N PRO A 47 2.04 1.08 -0.81
CA PRO A 47 0.59 1.13 -0.66
C PRO A 47 0.13 0.41 0.61
N ALA A 48 -1.01 0.84 1.15
CA ALA A 48 -1.78 0.09 2.13
C ALA A 48 -2.58 -0.97 1.40
N THR A 49 -2.07 -2.20 1.38
CA THR A 49 -2.79 -3.36 0.86
C THR A 49 -3.92 -3.77 1.80
N GLU A 50 -5.00 -4.28 1.21
CA GLU A 50 -6.13 -4.80 1.99
C GLU A 50 -5.73 -6.10 2.69
N LEU A 51 -6.18 -6.27 3.94
CA LEU A 51 -5.97 -7.50 4.72
C LEU A 51 -6.98 -8.55 4.27
N THR A 52 -6.68 -9.25 3.18
CA THR A 52 -7.35 -10.51 2.82
C THR A 52 -7.06 -11.57 3.89
N GLU A 53 -7.96 -12.54 4.06
CA GLU A 53 -7.79 -13.62 5.06
C GLU A 53 -6.48 -14.40 4.86
N GLU A 54 -6.09 -14.65 3.62
CA GLU A 54 -4.82 -15.29 3.26
C GLU A 54 -3.61 -14.48 3.71
N ALA A 55 -3.57 -13.19 3.34
CA ALA A 55 -2.49 -12.29 3.75
C ALA A 55 -2.40 -12.18 5.29
N LYS A 56 -3.53 -12.23 5.99
CA LYS A 56 -3.55 -12.25 7.46
C LYS A 56 -2.90 -13.53 7.99
N ALA A 57 -3.25 -14.69 7.45
CA ALA A 57 -2.65 -15.97 7.84
C ALA A 57 -1.14 -16.01 7.57
N ASP A 58 -0.68 -15.47 6.44
CA ASP A 58 0.75 -15.37 6.13
C ASP A 58 1.50 -14.45 7.12
N LEU A 59 0.90 -13.33 7.52
CA LEU A 59 1.50 -12.44 8.51
C LEU A 59 1.53 -13.06 9.92
N GLU A 60 0.50 -13.80 10.30
CA GLU A 60 0.47 -14.55 11.56
C GLU A 60 1.52 -15.67 11.55
N LEU A 61 1.67 -16.38 10.43
CA LEU A 61 2.71 -17.39 10.26
C LEU A 61 4.12 -16.79 10.44
N LEU A 62 4.35 -15.60 9.88
CA LEU A 62 5.62 -14.88 10.06
C LEU A 62 5.86 -14.47 11.52
N GLN A 63 4.82 -14.11 12.26
CA GLN A 63 4.92 -13.80 13.69
C GLN A 63 5.28 -15.05 14.50
N MET A 64 4.73 -16.21 14.13
CA MET A 64 4.98 -17.51 14.76
C MET A 64 6.21 -18.23 14.22
N ARG A 65 7.07 -17.60 13.42
CA ARG A 65 8.23 -18.24 12.79
C ARG A 65 9.17 -18.99 13.74
N SER A 66 9.21 -18.60 15.01
CA SER A 66 10.01 -19.27 16.04
C SER A 66 9.52 -20.66 16.40
N ALA A 67 8.26 -21.00 16.08
CA ALA A 67 7.68 -22.31 16.35
C ALA A 67 7.74 -23.25 15.14
N ILE A 68 8.11 -22.74 13.95
CA ILE A 68 8.14 -23.53 12.71
C ILE A 68 9.34 -24.47 12.68
N ASP A 69 10.52 -23.94 12.99
CA ASP A 69 11.77 -24.70 12.97
C ASP A 69 12.40 -24.67 14.38
N PRO A 70 12.55 -25.83 15.05
CA PRO A 70 13.13 -25.90 16.39
C PRO A 70 14.62 -25.53 16.45
N LEU A 71 15.34 -25.54 15.32
CA LEU A 71 16.76 -25.21 15.24
C LEU A 71 17.00 -23.72 14.98
N ALA A 72 16.03 -23.04 14.36
CA ALA A 72 16.17 -21.63 13.98
C ALA A 72 15.59 -20.71 15.07
N PHE A 73 16.47 -20.14 15.90
CA PHE A 73 16.09 -19.14 16.90
C PHE A 73 16.06 -17.74 16.29
N TYR A 74 14.86 -17.25 16.00
CA TYR A 74 14.64 -15.88 15.53
C TYR A 74 14.49 -14.89 16.69
N ARG A 75 14.90 -13.64 16.45
CA ARG A 75 14.56 -12.53 17.35
C ARG A 75 13.04 -12.34 17.39
N ARG A 76 12.50 -12.24 18.62
CA ARG A 76 11.09 -11.94 18.87
C ARG A 76 10.70 -10.59 18.28
N ALA A 77 9.50 -10.52 17.70
CA ALA A 77 8.96 -9.27 17.20
C ALA A 77 8.52 -8.38 18.36
N ASP A 78 8.87 -7.10 18.31
CA ASP A 78 8.52 -6.13 19.37
C ASP A 78 7.04 -5.69 19.32
N ARG A 79 6.31 -6.05 18.25
CA ARG A 79 4.94 -5.62 18.00
C ARG A 79 4.03 -6.83 17.81
N GLU A 80 2.94 -6.85 18.56
CA GLU A 80 1.87 -7.85 18.41
C GLU A 80 0.92 -7.51 17.25
N VAL A 81 0.85 -6.25 16.84
CA VAL A 81 -0.08 -5.76 15.82
C VAL A 81 0.47 -5.96 14.42
N LEU A 82 -0.39 -6.48 13.53
CA LEU A 82 -0.08 -6.65 12.11
C LEU A 82 0.27 -5.31 11.42
N PRO A 83 1.25 -5.30 10.51
CA PRO A 83 1.64 -4.08 9.80
C PRO A 83 0.52 -3.61 8.85
N LYS A 84 0.22 -2.30 8.87
CA LYS A 84 -0.76 -1.67 7.97
C LYS A 84 -0.31 -1.60 6.50
N TYR A 85 0.98 -1.36 6.26
CA TYR A 85 1.54 -1.23 4.92
C TYR A 85 2.46 -2.42 4.67
N PHE A 86 2.12 -3.25 3.70
CA PHE A 86 2.90 -4.42 3.30
C PHE A 86 2.78 -4.68 1.80
N GLN A 87 3.66 -5.50 1.26
CA GLN A 87 3.60 -6.01 -0.10
C GLN A 87 4.05 -7.47 -0.07
N ILE A 88 3.38 -8.30 -0.85
CA ILE A 88 3.77 -9.70 -1.06
C ILE A 88 4.50 -9.75 -2.39
N GLY A 89 5.72 -10.29 -2.36
CA GLY A 89 6.57 -10.43 -3.54
C GLY A 89 7.18 -11.82 -3.60
N HIS A 90 7.82 -12.12 -4.73
CA HIS A 90 8.55 -13.36 -4.95
C HIS A 90 10.04 -13.06 -5.09
N VAL A 91 10.87 -13.98 -4.60
CA VAL A 91 12.32 -13.91 -4.80
C VAL A 91 12.61 -14.22 -6.27
N VAL A 92 13.44 -13.40 -6.90
CA VAL A 92 13.95 -13.64 -8.26
C VAL A 92 15.33 -14.27 -8.12
N ASP A 93 15.52 -15.46 -8.69
CA ASP A 93 16.76 -16.21 -8.59
C ASP A 93 17.90 -15.48 -9.31
N ALA A 94 19.09 -15.51 -8.70
CA ALA A 94 20.32 -15.02 -9.34
C ALA A 94 20.87 -16.08 -10.32
N PRO A 95 21.46 -15.67 -11.45
CA PRO A 95 22.01 -16.61 -12.44
C PRO A 95 23.25 -17.36 -11.94
N GLU A 96 23.92 -16.84 -10.92
CA GLU A 96 25.20 -17.35 -10.39
C GLU A 96 25.03 -18.63 -9.57
N ASP A 97 23.88 -18.82 -8.91
CA ASP A 97 23.64 -19.91 -7.96
C ASP A 97 22.54 -20.83 -8.46
N TYR A 98 22.83 -21.54 -9.56
CA TYR A 98 21.83 -22.32 -10.30
C TYR A 98 21.36 -23.59 -9.56
N TYR A 99 22.24 -24.21 -8.78
CA TYR A 99 22.00 -25.57 -8.26
C TYR A 99 21.56 -25.64 -6.80
N SER A 100 21.81 -24.59 -6.00
CA SER A 100 21.63 -24.70 -4.55
C SER A 100 20.38 -23.99 -4.03
N SER A 101 20.15 -22.73 -4.43
CA SER A 101 19.10 -21.88 -3.88
C SER A 101 17.83 -21.83 -4.75
N ARG A 102 17.93 -22.23 -6.02
CA ARG A 102 16.84 -22.15 -6.98
C ARG A 102 15.80 -23.25 -6.78
N LEU A 103 14.54 -22.84 -6.65
CA LEU A 103 13.40 -23.77 -6.65
C LEU A 103 13.05 -24.20 -8.08
N THR A 104 12.76 -25.49 -8.27
CA THR A 104 12.28 -25.96 -9.57
C THR A 104 10.85 -25.47 -9.85
N LYS A 105 10.45 -25.44 -11.12
CA LYS A 105 9.10 -24.99 -11.52
C LYS A 105 7.97 -25.80 -10.87
N LYS A 106 8.23 -27.04 -10.46
CA LYS A 106 7.26 -27.92 -9.79
C LYS A 106 7.12 -27.59 -8.30
N GLU A 107 8.18 -27.10 -7.67
CA GLU A 107 8.21 -26.76 -6.24
C GLU A 107 7.68 -25.35 -5.98
N GLY A 108 7.79 -24.46 -6.97
CA GLY A 108 7.20 -23.13 -6.93
C GLY A 108 5.68 -23.17 -6.78
N LYS A 109 5.21 -23.00 -5.55
CA LYS A 109 3.78 -22.92 -5.23
C LYS A 109 3.32 -21.48 -5.16
N ARG A 110 2.20 -21.19 -5.81
CA ARG A 110 1.41 -20.00 -5.53
C ARG A 110 0.43 -20.34 -4.42
N ARG A 111 0.40 -19.51 -3.39
CA ARG A 111 -0.70 -19.52 -2.42
C ARG A 111 -1.80 -18.65 -3.05
N CYS A 112 -2.95 -19.26 -3.25
CA CYS A 112 -4.16 -18.69 -3.82
C CYS A 112 -5.35 -19.28 -3.06
#